data_AF-A0A7U7PXR3-F1
#
_entry.id   AF-A0A7U7PXR3-F1
#
_cell.length_a   1.000
_cell.length_b   1.000
_cell.length_c   1.000
_cell.angle_alpha   90.00
_cell.angle_beta   90.00
_cell.angle_gamma   90.00
#
_symmetry.space_group_name_H-M   'P 1'
#
loop_
_entity.id
_entity.type
_entity.pdbx_description
1 polymer ?
#
loop_
_entity_poly.entity_id
_entity_poly.type
_entity_poly.pdbx_seq_one_letter_code
_entity_poly.pdbx_strand_id
1 'polypeptide(L)'
;MKVLNTYTKLQNLLQKNFFDLPPEVIQDAWAYISTFDKKSYNVCFRSEIAKKKMNLVGGIIAKLDDKNKINCLLFTPGYDEKYNETIFYELGSDYQKELFPEIKKY
;
A
#
# COMPACT_ATOMS: atom_id res chain seq x y z
N MET A 1 -10.00 -1.75 2.30
CA MET A 1 -9.67 -1.60 0.87
C MET A 1 -8.28 -2.17 0.68
N LYS A 2 -8.11 -3.30 -0.03
CA LYS A 2 -6.78 -3.86 -0.31
C LYS A 2 -6.22 -3.17 -1.55
N VAL A 3 -5.24 -2.28 -1.36
CA VAL A 3 -4.54 -1.63 -2.48
C VAL A 3 -3.35 -2.52 -2.84
N LEU A 4 -3.46 -3.23 -3.96
CA LEU A 4 -2.35 -3.97 -4.55
C LEU A 4 -1.60 -3.05 -5.52
N ASN A 5 -0.37 -2.71 -5.17
CA ASN A 5 0.55 -1.96 -6.03
C ASN A 5 1.20 -2.91 -7.04
N THR A 6 0.62 -3.03 -8.24
CA THR A 6 1.28 -3.70 -9.37
C THR A 6 1.36 -2.75 -10.56
N TYR A 7 2.57 -2.24 -10.83
CA TYR A 7 2.86 -1.45 -12.04
C TYR A 7 3.21 -2.39 -13.19
N THR A 8 2.45 -2.32 -14.28
CA THR A 8 2.87 -2.89 -15.57
C THR A 8 3.09 -1.78 -16.59
N LYS A 9 4.13 -1.89 -17.43
CA LYS A 9 4.50 -0.91 -18.47
C LYS A 9 3.31 -0.51 -19.37
N LEU A 10 2.41 -1.45 -19.60
CA LEU A 10 1.21 -1.27 -20.42
C LEU A 10 0.21 -0.28 -19.79
N GLN A 11 0.05 -0.29 -18.46
CA GLN A 11 -0.88 0.59 -17.76
C GLN A 11 -0.40 2.05 -17.77
N ASN A 12 0.91 2.28 -17.66
CA ASN A 12 1.49 3.63 -17.80
C ASN A 12 1.25 4.22 -19.21
N LEU A 13 1.31 3.37 -20.25
CA LEU A 13 1.07 3.78 -21.64
C LEU A 13 -0.40 4.13 -21.89
N LEU A 14 -1.34 3.36 -21.34
CA LEU A 14 -2.77 3.63 -21.46
C LEU A 14 -3.18 4.90 -20.69
N GLN A 15 -2.63 5.09 -19.48
CA GLN A 15 -2.91 6.26 -18.66
C GLN A 15 -2.48 7.57 -19.31
N LYS A 16 -1.24 7.61 -19.81
CA LYS A 16 -0.64 8.83 -20.35
C LYS A 16 -1.33 9.35 -21.63
N ASN A 17 -1.97 8.46 -22.39
CA ASN A 17 -2.48 8.79 -23.73
C ASN A 17 -4.00 8.97 -23.81
N PHE A 18 -4.79 8.47 -22.85
CA PHE A 18 -6.26 8.46 -23.00
C PHE A 18 -7.05 9.26 -21.96
N PHE A 19 -6.51 9.52 -20.76
CA PHE A 19 -7.30 10.08 -19.64
C PHE A 19 -6.52 11.07 -18.76
N ASP A 20 -5.63 11.86 -19.36
CA ASP A 20 -4.85 12.88 -18.64
C ASP A 20 -5.69 14.13 -18.39
N LEU A 21 -6.51 14.07 -17.33
CA LEU A 21 -7.05 15.27 -16.70
C LEU A 21 -5.96 15.94 -15.84
N PRO A 22 -6.03 17.28 -15.64
CA PRO A 22 -5.08 18.02 -14.82
C PRO A 22 -4.81 17.35 -13.46
N PRO A 23 -3.58 16.85 -13.22
CA PRO A 23 -3.20 16.24 -11.94
C PRO A 23 -3.19 17.29 -10.84
N GLU A 24 -3.43 16.89 -9.58
CA GLU A 24 -3.48 17.78 -8.41
C GLU A 24 -4.63 18.81 -8.42
N VAL A 25 -5.40 18.89 -9.51
CA VAL A 25 -6.56 19.77 -9.67
C VAL A 25 -7.85 18.97 -9.86
N ILE A 26 -7.83 17.97 -10.75
CA ILE A 26 -9.03 17.17 -11.09
C ILE A 26 -8.82 15.69 -10.79
N GLN A 27 -7.61 15.16 -10.96
CA GLN A 27 -7.38 13.72 -10.85
C GLN A 27 -6.00 13.35 -10.32
N ASP A 28 -5.95 12.86 -9.08
CA ASP A 28 -4.71 12.44 -8.41
C ASP A 28 -4.34 10.96 -8.67
N ALA A 29 -5.32 10.13 -9.00
CA ALA A 29 -5.14 8.70 -9.25
C ALA A 29 -6.20 8.16 -10.21
N TRP A 30 -5.91 6.99 -10.78
CA TRP A 30 -6.88 6.19 -11.51
C TRP A 30 -7.25 4.94 -10.70
N ALA A 31 -8.54 4.65 -10.57
CA ALA A 31 -9.03 3.39 -10.05
C ALA A 31 -9.61 2.54 -11.20
N TYR A 32 -9.26 1.26 -11.23
CA TYR A 32 -9.78 0.32 -12.22
C TYR A 32 -10.02 -1.05 -11.56
N ILE A 33 -10.96 -1.83 -12.09
CA ILE A 33 -11.34 -3.13 -11.53
C ILE A 33 -10.12 -4.07 -11.59
N SER A 34 -9.85 -4.76 -10.49
CA SER A 34 -8.76 -5.74 -10.44
C SER A 34 -9.06 -6.93 -11.34
N THR A 35 -8.05 -7.36 -12.11
CA THR A 35 -8.15 -8.55 -12.97
C THR A 35 -8.10 -9.85 -12.19
N PHE A 36 -7.53 -9.83 -10.97
CA PHE A 36 -7.43 -11.00 -10.10
C PHE A 36 -8.69 -11.19 -9.23
N ASP A 37 -9.23 -10.10 -8.68
CA ASP A 37 -10.47 -10.12 -7.90
C ASP A 37 -11.42 -9.01 -8.37
N LYS A 38 -12.49 -9.40 -9.07
CA LYS A 38 -13.46 -8.45 -9.63
C LYS A 38 -14.24 -7.65 -8.58
N LYS A 39 -14.17 -8.02 -7.30
CA LYS A 39 -14.75 -7.23 -6.19
C LYS A 39 -13.81 -6.17 -5.65
N SER A 40 -12.57 -6.13 -6.14
CA SER A 40 -11.52 -5.22 -5.72
C SER A 40 -11.14 -4.25 -6.84
N TYR A 41 -10.58 -3.11 -6.47
CA TYR A 41 -10.05 -2.11 -7.39
C TYR A 41 -8.55 -1.96 -7.20
N ASN A 42 -7.83 -1.86 -8.30
CA ASN A 42 -6.46 -1.37 -8.29
C ASN A 42 -6.49 0.16 -8.41
N VAL A 43 -5.65 0.82 -7.65
CA VAL A 43 -5.48 2.28 -7.71
C VAL A 43 -4.05 2.57 -8.16
N CYS A 44 -3.90 3.42 -9.16
CA CYS A 44 -2.61 3.80 -9.71
C CYS A 44 -2.44 5.32 -9.61
N PHE A 45 -1.37 5.73 -8.96
CA PHE A 45 -0.96 7.12 -8.84
C PHE A 45 0.17 7.42 -9.84
N ARG A 46 0.26 8.67 -10.28
CA ARG A 46 1.50 9.15 -10.91
C ARG A 46 2.62 9.16 -9.87
N SER A 47 3.85 8.85 -10.27
CA SER A 47 4.99 8.74 -9.36
C SER A 47 5.21 9.98 -8.48
N GLU A 48 5.12 11.15 -9.09
CA GLU A 48 5.29 12.46 -8.48
C GLU A 48 4.14 12.83 -7.54
N ILE A 49 2.91 12.42 -7.85
CA ILE A 49 1.75 12.62 -6.97
C ILE A 49 1.80 11.63 -5.81
N ALA A 50 2.16 10.37 -6.06
CA ALA A 50 2.31 9.35 -5.03
C ALA A 50 3.27 9.81 -3.93
N LYS A 51 4.43 10.37 -4.31
CA LYS A 51 5.40 10.91 -3.35
C LYS A 51 4.86 12.07 -2.51
N LYS A 52 3.94 12.88 -3.06
CA LYS A 52 3.36 14.04 -2.37
C LYS A 52 2.15 13.69 -1.50
N LYS A 53 1.34 12.72 -1.94
CA LYS A 53 0.02 12.43 -1.37
C LYS A 53 -0.01 11.16 -0.54
N MET A 54 0.92 10.23 -0.78
CA MET A 54 1.02 9.00 0.00
C MET A 54 2.15 9.14 1.00
N ASN A 55 1.79 9.11 2.28
CA ASN A 55 2.76 8.93 3.35
C ASN A 55 2.85 7.44 3.68
N LEU A 56 4.09 6.93 3.79
CA LEU A 56 4.33 5.60 4.32
C LEU A 56 4.07 5.65 5.82
N VAL A 57 2.93 5.11 6.26
CA VAL A 57 2.54 5.06 7.69
C VAL A 57 3.22 3.90 8.42
N GLY A 58 3.81 2.96 7.67
CA GLY A 58 4.58 1.84 8.21
C GLY A 58 4.67 0.66 7.24
N GLY A 59 5.20 -0.46 7.72
CA GLY A 59 5.40 -1.68 6.96
C GLY A 59 5.08 -2.94 7.77
N ILE A 60 4.79 -4.04 7.06
CA ILE A 60 4.55 -5.35 7.65
C ILE A 60 5.57 -6.33 7.08
N ILE A 61 6.24 -7.07 7.97
CA ILE A 61 7.06 -8.21 7.59
C ILE A 61 6.16 -9.44 7.59
N ALA A 62 6.14 -10.15 6.46
CA ALA A 62 5.39 -11.38 6.30
C ALA A 62 6.23 -12.45 5.61
N LYS A 63 5.91 -13.72 5.89
CA LYS A 63 6.46 -14.88 5.20
C LYS A 63 5.35 -15.65 4.49
N LEU A 64 5.70 -16.34 3.40
CA LEU A 64 4.83 -17.34 2.80
C LEU A 64 4.99 -18.66 3.55
N ASP A 65 3.90 -19.38 3.79
CA ASP A 65 3.97 -20.80 4.18
C ASP A 65 4.04 -21.73 2.97
N ASP A 66 4.17 -23.03 3.26
CA ASP A 66 4.21 -24.11 2.26
C ASP A 66 2.95 -24.18 1.38
N LYS A 67 1.87 -23.49 1.77
CA LYS A 67 0.61 -23.39 1.03
C LYS A 67 0.44 -22.04 0.33
N ASN A 68 1.52 -21.26 0.19
CA ASN A 68 1.53 -19.90 -0.37
C ASN A 68 0.59 -18.92 0.34
N LYS A 69 0.28 -19.13 1.62
CA LYS A 69 -0.45 -18.16 2.42
C LYS A 69 0.51 -17.17 3.06
N ILE A 70 0.12 -15.91 3.05
CA ILE A 70 0.86 -14.82 3.68
C ILE A 70 0.61 -14.86 5.18
N ASN A 71 1.67 -15.12 5.94
CA ASN A 71 1.69 -15.06 7.40
C ASN A 71 2.44 -13.81 7.83
N CYS A 72 1.69 -12.82 8.32
CA CYS A 72 2.26 -11.59 8.88
C CYS A 72 2.95 -11.92 10.22
N LEU A 73 4.16 -11.40 10.42
CA LEU A 73 5.00 -11.67 11.60
C LEU A 73 5.12 -10.44 12.49
N LEU A 74 5.57 -9.33 11.91
CA LEU A 74 5.91 -8.09 12.61
C LEU A 74 5.37 -6.89 11.83
N PHE A 75 5.16 -5.77 12.51
CA PHE A 75 4.94 -4.48 11.85
C PHE A 75 5.94 -3.44 12.36
N THR A 76 6.13 -2.39 11.57
CA THR A 76 6.96 -1.24 11.93
C THR A 76 6.24 0.05 11.54
N PRO A 77 6.24 1.10 12.39
CA PRO A 77 5.78 2.43 11.99
C PRO A 77 6.76 3.13 11.03
N GLY A 78 7.94 2.56 10.79
CA GLY A 78 9.02 3.18 10.04
C GLY A 78 10.24 3.47 10.92
N TYR A 79 11.09 4.37 10.43
CA TYR A 79 12.31 4.77 11.10
C TYR A 79 12.00 5.67 12.30
N ASP A 80 12.56 5.35 13.47
CA ASP A 80 12.43 6.17 14.67
C ASP A 80 13.67 7.08 14.82
N GLU A 81 13.48 8.39 14.67
CA GLU A 81 14.57 9.37 14.79
C GLU A 81 15.17 9.44 16.19
N LYS A 82 14.42 9.10 17.24
CA LYS A 82 14.89 9.14 18.64
C LYS A 82 15.85 8.00 18.93
N TYR A 83 15.58 6.82 18.39
CA TYR A 83 16.41 5.62 18.59
C TYR A 83 17.38 5.36 17.42
N ASN A 84 17.27 6.14 16.35
CA ASN A 84 18.09 6.04 15.13
C ASN A 84 18.07 4.62 14.52
N GLU A 85 16.92 3.97 14.59
CA GLU A 85 16.68 2.61 14.11
C GLU A 85 15.23 2.40 13.68
N THR A 86 15.00 1.38 12.86
CA THR A 86 13.64 0.92 12.52
C THR A 86 13.21 -0.10 13.56
N ILE A 87 12.21 0.24 14.37
CA ILE A 87 11.70 -0.63 15.42
C ILE A 87 10.61 -1.54 14.85
N PHE A 88 10.65 -2.81 15.24
CA PHE A 88 9.66 -3.80 14.87
C PHE A 88 8.88 -4.26 16.10
N TYR A 89 7.57 -4.37 15.94
CA TYR A 89 6.65 -4.75 16.98
C TYR A 89 5.87 -6.00 16.56
N GLU A 90 5.48 -6.80 17.54
CA GLU A 90 4.61 -7.95 17.32
C GLU A 90 3.19 -7.52 16.92
N LEU A 91 2.57 -8.32 16.07
CA LEU A 91 1.18 -8.12 15.67
C LEU A 91 0.22 -8.39 16.84
N GLY A 92 -0.70 -7.46 17.06
CA GLY A 92 -1.63 -7.45 18.18
C GLY A 92 -1.20 -6.60 19.37
N SER A 93 -0.03 -5.95 19.31
CA SER A 93 0.36 -4.94 20.31
C SER A 93 -0.62 -3.76 20.34
N ASP A 94 -0.68 -3.03 21.45
CA ASP A 94 -1.57 -1.85 21.52
C ASP A 94 -1.17 -0.78 20.50
N TYR A 95 0.13 -0.66 20.24
CA TYR A 95 0.66 0.22 19.21
C TYR A 95 0.19 -0.17 17.79
N GLN A 96 0.07 -1.47 17.50
CA GLN A 96 -0.51 -1.93 16.24
C GLN A 96 -1.98 -1.52 16.10
N LYS A 97 -2.76 -1.65 17.18
CA LYS A 97 -4.19 -1.34 17.16
C LYS A 97 -4.45 0.14 16.95
N GLU A 98 -3.53 0.99 17.41
CA GLU A 98 -3.58 2.43 17.20
C GLU A 98 -3.24 2.80 15.74
N LEU A 99 -2.14 2.28 15.20
CA LEU A 99 -1.65 2.62 13.86
C LEU A 99 -2.38 1.90 12.72
N PHE A 100 -2.75 0.64 12.94
CA PHE A 100 -3.34 -0.24 11.94
C PHE A 100 -4.53 -1.03 12.50
N PRO A 101 -5.60 -0.37 12.98
CA PRO A 101 -6.77 -1.02 13.58
C PRO A 101 -7.44 -2.06 12.66
N GLU A 102 -7.25 -1.94 11.35
CA GLU A 102 -7.77 -2.87 10.34
C GLU A 102 -7.09 -4.25 10.34
N ILE A 103 -5.89 -4.37 10.92
CA ILE A 103 -5.18 -5.65 11.04
C ILE A 103 -5.77 -6.40 12.23
N LYS A 104 -6.64 -7.36 11.95
CA LYS A 104 -7.17 -8.30 12.94
C LYS A 104 -6.31 -9.56 12.95
N LYS A 105 -5.79 -9.93 14.12
CA LYS A 105 -5.11 -11.22 14.35
C LYS A 105 -6.16 -12.32 14.17
N TYR A 106 -5.94 -13.23 13.22
CA TYR A 106 -6.77 -14.42 12.99
C TYR A 106 -6.25 -15.59 13.82
#